data_AF-S8E254-F1
#
_entry.id   AF-S8E254-F1
#
_cell.length_a   1.000
_cell.length_b   1.000
_cell.length_c   1.000
_cell.angle_alpha   90.00
_cell.angle_beta   90.00
_cell.angle_gamma   90.00
#
_symmetry.space_group_name_H-M   'P 1'
#
loop_
_entity.id
_entity.type
_entity.pdbx_description
1 polymer ?
#
loop_
_entity_poly.entity_id
_entity_poly.type
_entity_poly.pdbx_seq_one_letter_code
_entity_poly.pdbx_strand_id
1 'polypeptide(L)'
;MQTDGGSWKPSPTFEWEPGSIHTIVVHGLLRDNTGANAPLPIGKGDCQSVRMAKELNGSAIDAKRHSVYMNRAENLRRKHASAAPADRSEIHLRIVSDFLHENSRHVVYRVSVDIAKSSPRASQLGLPSMIIKIATELEGRTIAAEAVMYEHLFGLQGTVIPQCYGYFRSFINLQEYVVTAWSPGYAFPRNMESFDIFRMPNTCASLNVLLLEDVGDRIPPALFSKEQKAETLHTLQNLNDELCYLGIRHHDLRYSNVLQTAIRRGPSPKHKEIYKYRIIDLENTAVTGRREEELRQLARNEINEILGTIQAKAHGY
;
A
#
# COMPACT_ATOMS: atom_id res chain seq x y z
N MET A 1 15.11 -31.46 -7.22
CA MET A 1 14.45 -30.50 -8.13
C MET A 1 15.53 -29.85 -8.97
N GLN A 2 15.70 -30.30 -10.23
CA GLN A 2 16.53 -29.59 -11.21
C GLN A 2 15.74 -28.35 -11.63
N THR A 3 16.22 -27.17 -11.29
CA THR A 3 15.70 -25.92 -11.84
C THR A 3 16.33 -25.75 -13.20
N ASP A 4 15.56 -25.99 -14.26
CA ASP A 4 15.93 -25.61 -15.61
C ASP A 4 16.36 -24.13 -15.60
N GLY A 5 17.55 -23.85 -16.13
CA GLY A 5 18.14 -22.52 -16.25
C GLY A 5 17.42 -21.63 -17.27
N GLY A 6 16.10 -21.67 -17.28
CA GLY A 6 15.28 -20.74 -18.05
C GLY A 6 15.56 -19.33 -17.58
N SER A 7 16.17 -18.54 -18.46
CA SER A 7 16.37 -17.09 -18.30
C SER A 7 15.04 -16.45 -17.89
N TRP A 8 14.90 -16.13 -16.60
CA TRP A 8 13.75 -15.39 -16.07
C TRP A 8 13.69 -14.03 -16.78
N LYS A 9 12.56 -13.74 -17.42
CA LYS A 9 12.29 -12.39 -17.95
C LYS A 9 11.49 -11.62 -16.90
N PRO A 10 11.93 -10.41 -16.50
CA PRO A 10 11.16 -9.59 -15.59
C PRO A 10 9.78 -9.30 -16.15
N SER A 11 8.74 -9.54 -15.34
CA SER A 11 7.43 -8.96 -15.60
C SER A 11 7.57 -7.43 -15.61
N PRO A 12 6.94 -6.72 -16.56
CA PRO A 12 7.00 -5.27 -16.60
C PRO A 12 6.54 -4.70 -15.24
N THR A 13 7.40 -3.89 -14.62
CA THR A 13 7.05 -3.08 -13.46
C THR A 13 6.37 -1.82 -13.99
N PHE A 14 5.12 -1.63 -13.61
CA PHE A 14 4.46 -0.35 -13.83
C PHE A 14 5.08 0.67 -12.88
N GLU A 15 5.74 1.67 -13.45
CA GLU A 15 6.24 2.82 -12.74
C GLU A 15 5.71 4.08 -13.39
N TRP A 16 5.28 5.02 -12.56
CA TRP A 16 4.91 6.35 -13.00
C TRP A 16 6.15 7.13 -13.44
N GLU A 17 6.08 7.79 -14.59
CA GLU A 17 7.16 8.67 -15.03
C GLU A 17 7.35 9.84 -14.05
N PRO A 18 8.58 10.09 -13.58
CA PRO A 18 8.86 11.26 -12.77
C PRO A 18 8.55 12.57 -13.50
N GLY A 19 7.90 13.50 -12.80
CA GLY A 19 7.52 14.81 -13.35
C GLY A 19 6.15 14.84 -14.03
N SER A 20 5.50 13.69 -14.24
CA SER A 20 4.17 13.63 -14.81
C SER A 20 3.08 13.92 -13.77
N ILE A 21 2.01 14.59 -14.20
CA ILE A 21 0.83 14.85 -13.37
C ILE A 21 -0.07 13.61 -13.48
N HIS A 22 -0.33 12.98 -12.35
CA HIS A 22 -1.17 11.79 -12.29
C HIS A 22 -2.45 12.10 -11.53
N THR A 23 -3.56 11.81 -12.16
CA THR A 23 -4.89 11.91 -11.57
C THR A 23 -5.54 10.54 -11.61
N ILE A 24 -6.09 10.11 -10.48
CA ILE A 24 -7.00 8.96 -10.44
C ILE A 24 -8.43 9.48 -10.36
N VAL A 25 -9.35 8.82 -11.07
CA VAL A 25 -10.78 9.11 -10.99
C VAL A 25 -11.46 7.87 -10.44
N VAL A 26 -11.87 7.91 -9.17
CA VAL A 26 -12.47 6.75 -8.48
C VAL A 26 -13.99 6.81 -8.58
N HIS A 27 -14.58 5.90 -9.36
CA HIS A 27 -16.03 5.78 -9.53
C HIS A 27 -16.65 5.03 -8.34
N GLY A 28 -17.77 5.56 -7.81
CA GLY A 28 -18.52 4.97 -6.70
C GLY A 28 -18.02 5.35 -5.29
N LEU A 29 -16.95 6.15 -5.21
CA LEU A 29 -16.42 6.63 -3.94
C LEU A 29 -17.19 7.83 -3.38
N LEU A 30 -17.73 8.68 -4.26
CA LEU A 30 -18.56 9.81 -3.88
C LEU A 30 -19.99 9.62 -4.35
N ARG A 31 -20.92 10.09 -3.52
CA ARG A 31 -22.29 10.40 -3.95
C ARG A 31 -22.53 11.89 -3.81
N ASP A 32 -23.13 12.51 -4.83
CA ASP A 32 -23.54 13.91 -4.80
C ASP A 32 -24.85 14.10 -4.02
N ASN A 33 -25.31 15.34 -3.94
CA ASN A 33 -26.55 15.72 -3.26
C ASN A 33 -27.84 15.15 -3.88
N THR A 34 -27.77 14.58 -5.09
CA THR A 34 -28.88 13.86 -5.73
C THR A 34 -28.88 12.37 -5.39
N GLY A 35 -27.82 11.89 -4.73
CA GLY A 35 -27.59 10.47 -4.44
C GLY A 35 -26.91 9.73 -5.58
N ALA A 36 -26.59 10.39 -6.69
CA ALA A 36 -25.91 9.80 -7.83
C ALA A 36 -24.40 9.63 -7.54
N ASN A 37 -23.79 8.61 -8.13
CA ASN A 37 -22.34 8.41 -8.05
C ASN A 37 -21.62 9.52 -8.81
N ALA A 38 -20.77 10.27 -8.12
CA ALA A 38 -19.97 11.33 -8.71
C ALA A 38 -18.54 10.83 -8.97
N PRO A 39 -17.95 11.10 -10.16
CA PRO A 39 -16.53 10.88 -10.37
C PRO A 39 -15.74 11.91 -9.57
N LEU A 40 -14.67 11.46 -8.90
CA LEU A 40 -13.77 12.35 -8.18
C LEU A 40 -12.36 12.28 -8.78
N PRO A 41 -11.90 13.33 -9.48
CA PRO A 41 -10.49 13.45 -9.82
C PRO A 41 -9.68 13.72 -8.53
N ILE A 42 -8.71 12.85 -8.25
CA ILE A 42 -7.80 12.96 -7.11
C ILE A 42 -6.39 13.08 -7.68
N GLY A 43 -5.76 14.23 -7.45
CA GLY A 43 -4.37 14.45 -7.84
C GLY A 43 -3.40 13.67 -6.96
N LYS A 44 -2.24 13.30 -7.51
CA LYS A 44 -1.13 12.74 -6.73
C LYS A 44 -0.70 13.75 -5.65
N GLY A 45 -0.76 13.31 -4.39
CA GLY A 45 -0.39 14.12 -3.24
C GLY A 45 1.13 14.18 -3.07
N ASP A 46 1.61 15.27 -2.46
CA ASP A 46 3.00 15.38 -2.06
C ASP A 46 3.21 14.82 -0.64
N CYS A 47 3.94 13.70 -0.57
CA CYS A 47 4.34 13.07 0.69
C CYS A 47 5.43 13.85 1.44
N GLN A 48 6.10 14.85 0.82
CA GLN A 48 7.24 15.55 1.43
C GLN A 48 6.86 16.32 2.70
N SER A 49 5.64 16.84 2.78
CA SER A 49 5.16 17.54 3.98
C SER A 49 5.15 16.65 5.25
N VAL A 50 5.07 15.32 5.09
CA VAL A 50 5.06 14.35 6.20
C VAL A 50 6.49 13.90 6.57
N ARG A 51 7.44 13.96 5.63
CA ARG A 51 8.85 13.58 5.88
C ARG A 51 9.50 14.40 7.00
N MET A 52 9.20 15.71 7.04
CA MET A 52 9.76 16.61 8.06
C MET A 52 9.37 16.24 9.50
N ALA A 53 8.26 15.53 9.70
CA ALA A 53 7.82 15.12 11.04
C ALA A 53 8.49 13.83 11.56
N LYS A 54 8.98 12.95 10.67
CA LYS A 54 9.57 11.65 11.06
C LYS A 54 11.10 11.68 11.15
N GLU A 55 11.79 12.53 10.40
CA GLU A 55 13.27 12.56 10.34
C GLU A 55 13.93 13.12 11.62
N LEU A 56 13.19 13.80 12.50
CA LEU A 56 13.74 14.42 13.72
C LEU A 56 14.18 13.44 14.84
N ASN A 57 14.03 12.12 14.66
CA ASN A 57 14.26 11.13 15.74
C ASN A 57 15.34 10.05 15.46
N GLY A 58 16.14 10.16 14.39
CA GLY A 58 17.14 9.12 14.02
C GLY A 58 18.57 9.38 14.54
N SER A 59 19.27 8.33 15.01
CA SER A 59 20.68 8.42 15.44
C SER A 59 21.67 8.39 14.26
N ALA A 60 22.82 9.05 14.40
CA ALA A 60 23.80 9.29 13.32
C ALA A 60 24.52 8.04 12.75
N ILE A 61 24.46 6.89 13.42
CA ILE A 61 25.27 5.71 13.06
C ILE A 61 24.69 4.92 11.88
N ASP A 62 23.37 4.93 11.68
CA ASP A 62 22.71 4.24 10.55
C ASP A 62 22.66 5.05 9.26
N ALA A 63 23.07 6.33 9.30
CA ALA A 63 23.02 7.23 8.16
C ALA A 63 23.88 6.75 6.97
N LYS A 64 25.00 6.05 7.20
CA LYS A 64 25.89 5.60 6.10
C LYS A 64 25.27 4.48 5.26
N ARG A 65 24.76 3.41 5.87
CA ARG A 65 24.11 2.29 5.15
C ARG A 65 22.82 2.76 4.48
N HIS A 66 22.06 3.58 5.21
CA HIS A 66 20.86 4.21 4.68
C HIS A 66 21.17 5.13 3.49
N SER A 67 22.26 5.91 3.53
CA SER A 67 22.65 6.77 2.41
C SER A 67 22.97 6.00 1.13
N VAL A 68 23.52 4.78 1.20
CA VAL A 68 23.84 4.01 -0.01
C VAL A 68 22.56 3.56 -0.72
N TYR A 69 21.56 3.10 0.04
CA TYR A 69 20.25 2.73 -0.51
C TYR A 69 19.47 3.96 -0.99
N MET A 70 19.43 5.03 -0.19
CA MET A 70 18.74 6.27 -0.54
C MET A 70 19.38 6.96 -1.73
N ASN A 71 20.71 7.01 -1.83
CA ASN A 71 21.41 7.54 -3.00
C ASN A 71 21.11 6.72 -4.25
N ARG A 72 20.96 5.39 -4.14
CA ARG A 72 20.57 4.56 -5.29
C ARG A 72 19.13 4.84 -5.73
N ALA A 73 18.20 4.97 -4.79
CA ALA A 73 16.81 5.32 -5.07
C ALA A 73 16.69 6.75 -5.65
N GLU A 74 17.41 7.72 -5.10
CA GLU A 74 17.46 9.08 -5.62
C GLU A 74 18.14 9.17 -6.99
N ASN A 75 19.21 8.41 -7.23
CA ASN A 75 19.86 8.38 -8.54
C ASN A 75 18.96 7.74 -9.60
N LEU A 76 18.18 6.71 -9.26
CA LEU A 76 17.13 6.19 -10.13
C LEU A 76 16.09 7.29 -10.43
N ARG A 77 15.56 7.97 -9.41
CA ARG A 77 14.63 9.09 -9.60
C ARG A 77 15.18 10.20 -10.50
N ARG A 78 16.42 10.64 -10.27
CA ARG A 78 17.08 11.71 -11.06
C ARG A 78 17.32 11.29 -12.50
N LYS A 79 17.71 10.03 -12.75
CA LYS A 79 17.86 9.50 -14.12
C LYS A 79 16.54 9.49 -14.89
N HIS A 80 15.42 9.37 -14.20
CA HIS A 80 14.09 9.31 -14.81
C HIS A 80 13.38 10.69 -14.90
N ALA A 81 13.94 11.76 -14.33
CA ALA A 81 13.30 13.08 -14.27
C ALA A 81 13.68 14.05 -15.42
N SER A 82 14.55 13.65 -16.37
CA SER A 82 14.91 14.52 -17.49
C SER A 82 14.19 14.14 -18.78
N ALA A 83 13.47 15.12 -19.34
CA ALA A 83 13.07 15.25 -20.74
C ALA A 83 11.81 14.50 -21.23
N ALA A 84 10.63 15.02 -20.88
CA ALA A 84 9.46 15.10 -21.77
C ALA A 84 8.46 16.14 -21.23
N PRO A 85 7.64 16.79 -22.07
CA PRO A 85 6.52 17.60 -21.58
C PRO A 85 5.61 16.74 -20.69
N ALA A 86 5.12 17.31 -19.58
CA ALA A 86 4.31 16.61 -18.58
C ALA A 86 3.02 16.06 -19.20
N ASP A 87 3.08 14.81 -19.66
CA ASP A 87 1.93 14.07 -20.14
C ASP A 87 1.00 13.82 -18.94
N ARG A 88 -0.26 14.23 -19.08
CA ARG A 88 -1.26 14.06 -18.01
C ARG A 88 -1.84 12.66 -18.13
N SER A 89 -1.40 11.76 -17.26
CA SER A 89 -1.98 10.43 -17.18
C SER A 89 -3.18 10.44 -16.25
N GLU A 90 -4.36 10.28 -16.81
CA GLU A 90 -5.60 10.04 -16.07
C GLU A 90 -5.93 8.54 -16.07
N ILE A 91 -6.17 7.98 -14.88
CA ILE A 91 -6.60 6.59 -14.70
C ILE A 91 -7.97 6.58 -14.02
N HIS A 92 -8.95 5.96 -14.68
CA HIS A 92 -10.25 5.73 -14.06
C HIS A 92 -10.26 4.39 -13.35
N LEU A 93 -10.64 4.40 -12.08
CA LEU A 93 -10.76 3.25 -11.21
C LEU A 93 -12.22 2.99 -10.87
N ARG A 94 -12.64 1.74 -10.87
CA ARG A 94 -13.98 1.31 -10.45
C ARG A 94 -13.86 0.38 -9.26
N ILE A 95 -14.61 0.64 -8.20
CA ILE A 95 -14.73 -0.28 -7.06
C ILE A 95 -15.48 -1.53 -7.54
N VAL A 96 -14.87 -2.72 -7.35
CA VAL A 96 -15.37 -3.98 -7.93
C VAL A 96 -16.15 -4.83 -6.93
N SER A 97 -15.87 -4.65 -5.64
CA SER A 97 -16.43 -5.46 -4.56
C SER A 97 -16.81 -4.59 -3.37
N ASP A 98 -17.46 -5.22 -2.38
CA ASP A 98 -17.49 -4.70 -1.02
C ASP A 98 -16.07 -4.47 -0.48
N PHE A 99 -15.98 -3.77 0.64
CA PHE A 99 -14.68 -3.53 1.28
C PHE A 99 -14.02 -4.86 1.66
N LEU A 100 -12.73 -4.97 1.36
CA LEU A 100 -11.90 -6.11 1.76
C LEU A 100 -11.58 -6.06 3.26
N HIS A 101 -11.42 -4.84 3.77
CA HIS A 101 -11.08 -4.59 5.16
C HIS A 101 -11.59 -3.20 5.58
N GLU A 102 -12.04 -3.10 6.82
CA GLU A 102 -12.44 -1.85 7.45
C GLU A 102 -11.94 -1.86 8.90
N ASN A 103 -11.43 -0.70 9.34
CA ASN A 103 -11.14 -0.42 10.73
C ASN A 103 -11.36 1.09 10.99
N SER A 104 -11.06 1.55 12.21
CA SER A 104 -11.25 2.96 12.59
C SER A 104 -10.39 3.96 11.79
N ARG A 105 -9.34 3.48 11.12
CA ARG A 105 -8.36 4.32 10.40
C ARG A 105 -8.57 4.36 8.90
N HIS A 106 -9.04 3.27 8.31
CA HIS A 106 -9.17 3.19 6.86
C HIS A 106 -10.11 2.07 6.39
N VAL A 107 -10.53 2.20 5.14
CA VAL A 107 -11.28 1.18 4.40
C VAL A 107 -10.49 0.78 3.15
N VAL A 108 -10.45 -0.51 2.86
CA VAL A 108 -9.73 -1.09 1.72
C VAL A 108 -10.72 -1.65 0.71
N TYR A 109 -10.58 -1.27 -0.56
CA TYR A 109 -11.39 -1.78 -1.66
C TYR A 109 -10.50 -2.38 -2.74
N ARG A 110 -11.00 -3.44 -3.39
CA ARG A 110 -10.47 -3.88 -4.68
C ARG A 110 -11.00 -2.97 -5.77
N VAL A 111 -10.12 -2.56 -6.69
CA VAL A 111 -10.49 -1.72 -7.82
C VAL A 111 -10.03 -2.32 -9.13
N SER A 112 -10.78 -2.06 -10.20
CA SER A 112 -10.39 -2.35 -11.57
C SER A 112 -10.15 -1.04 -12.33
N VAL A 113 -9.24 -1.09 -13.29
CA VAL A 113 -9.01 0.02 -14.20
C VAL A 113 -10.07 0.01 -15.29
N ASP A 114 -10.78 1.13 -15.46
CA ASP A 114 -11.69 1.34 -16.58
C ASP A 114 -10.88 1.82 -17.79
N ILE A 115 -10.36 0.86 -18.55
CA ILE A 115 -9.48 1.08 -19.72
C ILE A 115 -10.14 1.97 -20.77
N ALA A 116 -11.47 1.89 -20.93
CA ALA A 116 -12.20 2.68 -21.92
C ALA A 116 -12.29 4.16 -21.57
N LYS A 117 -12.26 4.49 -20.28
CA LYS A 117 -12.28 5.88 -19.79
C LYS A 117 -10.87 6.43 -19.51
N SER A 118 -9.91 5.55 -19.24
CA SER A 118 -8.54 5.95 -18.93
C SER A 118 -7.82 6.49 -20.17
N SER A 119 -6.80 7.31 -19.94
CA SER A 119 -5.93 7.83 -21.00
C SER A 119 -5.34 6.68 -21.85
N PRO A 120 -5.11 6.84 -23.17
CA PRO A 120 -4.55 5.79 -24.04
C PRO A 120 -3.28 5.17 -23.47
N ARG A 121 -2.50 5.99 -22.77
CA ARG A 121 -1.29 5.57 -22.07
C ARG A 121 -1.57 4.56 -20.96
N ALA A 122 -2.55 4.82 -20.09
CA ALA A 122 -2.96 3.88 -19.04
C ALA A 122 -3.36 2.51 -19.62
N SER A 123 -4.02 2.51 -20.78
CA SER A 123 -4.46 1.31 -21.48
C SER A 123 -3.30 0.47 -22.02
N GLN A 124 -2.20 1.11 -22.44
CA GLN A 124 -1.00 0.43 -22.93
C GLN A 124 -0.14 -0.17 -21.81
N LEU A 125 -0.29 0.33 -20.58
CA LEU A 125 0.59 -0.02 -19.46
C LEU A 125 0.33 -1.41 -18.87
N GLY A 126 -0.75 -2.11 -19.28
CA GLY A 126 -1.05 -3.45 -18.79
C GLY A 126 -1.17 -3.48 -17.26
N LEU A 127 -1.89 -2.49 -16.72
CA LEU A 127 -1.98 -2.26 -15.28
C LEU A 127 -2.49 -3.51 -14.54
N PRO A 128 -1.82 -3.95 -13.47
CA PRO A 128 -2.23 -5.13 -12.71
C PRO A 128 -3.48 -4.83 -11.87
N SER A 129 -4.02 -5.86 -11.20
CA SER A 129 -5.05 -5.67 -10.18
C SER A 129 -4.54 -4.74 -9.07
N MET A 130 -5.40 -3.86 -8.59
CA MET A 130 -5.06 -2.85 -7.59
C MET A 130 -6.06 -2.86 -6.44
N ILE A 131 -5.60 -2.33 -5.31
CA ILE A 131 -6.44 -1.95 -4.19
C ILE A 131 -6.29 -0.46 -3.90
N ILE A 132 -7.35 0.14 -3.37
CA ILE A 132 -7.28 1.46 -2.76
C ILE A 132 -7.48 1.33 -1.25
N LYS A 133 -6.62 1.99 -0.49
CA LYS A 133 -6.75 2.18 0.97
C LYS A 133 -7.13 3.64 1.21
N ILE A 134 -8.31 3.85 1.76
CA ILE A 134 -8.92 5.17 1.93
C ILE A 134 -8.93 5.48 3.42
N ALA A 135 -8.28 6.57 3.82
CA ALA A 135 -8.30 7.00 5.22
C ALA A 135 -9.72 7.37 5.65
N THR A 136 -10.08 7.13 6.91
CA THR A 136 -11.24 7.78 7.53
C THR A 136 -10.99 9.28 7.67
N GLU A 137 -12.04 10.07 7.92
CA GLU A 137 -12.02 11.54 7.84
C GLU A 137 -10.85 12.19 8.60
N LEU A 138 -10.46 11.64 9.75
CA LEU A 138 -9.44 12.21 10.63
C LEU A 138 -8.06 11.51 10.52
N GLU A 139 -7.95 10.45 9.71
CA GLU A 139 -6.80 9.53 9.73
C GLU A 139 -5.90 9.69 8.50
N GLY A 140 -6.08 10.79 7.76
CA GLY A 140 -5.27 11.10 6.57
C GLY A 140 -3.76 11.12 6.83
N ARG A 141 -3.34 11.54 8.03
CA ARG A 141 -1.91 11.56 8.42
C ARG A 141 -1.32 10.16 8.49
N THR A 142 -2.09 9.18 8.97
CA THR A 142 -1.64 7.80 9.11
C THR A 142 -1.36 7.18 7.73
N ILE A 143 -2.29 7.35 6.78
CA ILE A 143 -2.10 6.88 5.40
C ILE A 143 -0.95 7.60 4.69
N ALA A 144 -0.79 8.91 4.89
CA ALA A 144 0.34 9.64 4.33
C ALA A 144 1.68 9.15 4.91
N ALA A 145 1.73 8.85 6.21
CA ALA A 145 2.91 8.30 6.87
C ALA A 145 3.27 6.89 6.37
N GLU A 146 2.27 6.07 6.05
CA GLU A 146 2.45 4.76 5.40
C GLU A 146 2.98 4.92 3.96
N ALA A 147 2.44 5.86 3.19
CA ALA A 147 2.92 6.16 1.83
C ALA A 147 4.41 6.53 1.83
N VAL A 148 4.84 7.33 2.79
CA VAL A 148 6.27 7.66 2.99
C VAL A 148 7.10 6.40 3.24
N MET A 149 6.59 5.42 3.99
CA MET A 149 7.32 4.15 4.21
C MET A 149 7.50 3.36 2.91
N TYR A 150 6.49 3.32 2.03
CA TYR A 150 6.65 2.72 0.70
C TYR A 150 7.76 3.40 -0.11
N GLU A 151 7.89 4.73 -0.03
CA GLU A 151 8.99 5.44 -0.68
C GLU A 151 10.36 5.06 -0.13
N HIS A 152 10.49 4.88 1.19
CA HIS A 152 11.73 4.43 1.84
C HIS A 152 12.08 2.99 1.44
N LEU A 153 11.06 2.17 1.22
CA LEU A 153 11.17 0.76 0.87
C LEU A 153 11.06 0.50 -0.63
N PHE A 154 11.36 1.49 -1.48
CA PHE A 154 11.23 1.37 -2.94
C PHE A 154 11.91 0.13 -3.51
N GLY A 155 13.11 -0.22 -3.02
CA GLY A 155 13.85 -1.40 -3.48
C GLY A 155 13.24 -2.75 -3.08
N LEU A 156 12.23 -2.76 -2.21
CA LEU A 156 11.51 -3.95 -1.75
C LEU A 156 10.10 -4.08 -2.35
N GLN A 157 9.63 -3.04 -3.05
CA GLN A 157 8.32 -3.01 -3.67
C GLN A 157 8.18 -4.07 -4.74
N GLY A 158 7.04 -4.75 -4.72
CA GLY A 158 6.73 -5.85 -5.61
C GLY A 158 7.40 -7.17 -5.24
N THR A 159 8.45 -7.20 -4.41
CA THR A 159 9.15 -8.44 -4.01
C THR A 159 8.91 -8.86 -2.57
N VAL A 160 9.00 -7.93 -1.63
CA VAL A 160 8.83 -8.18 -0.18
C VAL A 160 7.57 -7.50 0.35
N ILE A 161 7.29 -6.30 -0.15
CA ILE A 161 6.08 -5.53 0.12
C ILE A 161 5.32 -5.27 -1.20
N PRO A 162 4.04 -4.87 -1.17
CA PRO A 162 3.29 -4.51 -2.37
C PRO A 162 3.98 -3.40 -3.19
N GLN A 163 3.71 -3.36 -4.49
CA GLN A 163 3.96 -2.14 -5.25
C GLN A 163 3.02 -1.02 -4.75
N CYS A 164 3.57 0.16 -4.52
CA CYS A 164 2.82 1.37 -4.24
C CYS A 164 2.79 2.24 -5.49
N TYR A 165 1.60 2.42 -6.04
CA TYR A 165 1.37 3.28 -7.21
C TYR A 165 1.26 4.74 -6.80
N GLY A 166 1.00 5.03 -5.53
CA GLY A 166 1.17 6.37 -4.99
C GLY A 166 0.09 6.76 -4.01
N TYR A 167 0.33 7.93 -3.42
CA TYR A 167 -0.58 8.59 -2.51
C TYR A 167 -1.28 9.74 -3.24
N PHE A 168 -2.59 9.81 -3.08
CA PHE A 168 -3.47 10.73 -3.76
C PHE A 168 -4.30 11.47 -2.71
N ARG A 169 -4.49 12.77 -2.92
CA ARG A 169 -5.21 13.63 -1.99
C ARG A 169 -6.14 14.59 -2.73
N SER A 170 -7.33 14.79 -2.18
CA SER A 170 -8.27 15.81 -2.65
C SER A 170 -9.03 16.43 -1.47
N PHE A 171 -9.57 17.62 -1.67
CA PHE A 171 -10.44 18.28 -0.71
C PHE A 171 -11.89 18.14 -1.16
N ILE A 172 -12.75 17.68 -0.27
CA ILE A 172 -14.16 17.38 -0.55
C ILE A 172 -15.04 18.28 0.29
N ASN A 173 -16.03 18.89 -0.36
CA ASN A 173 -17.10 19.60 0.34
C ASN A 173 -18.14 18.60 0.82
N LEU A 174 -18.17 18.28 2.12
CA LEU A 174 -19.12 17.29 2.67
C LEU A 174 -20.56 17.80 2.72
N GLN A 175 -20.80 19.08 2.43
CA GLN A 175 -22.16 19.58 2.25
C GLN A 175 -22.76 19.16 0.91
N GLU A 176 -21.90 18.98 -0.10
CA GLU A 176 -22.29 18.61 -1.47
C GLU A 176 -22.10 17.12 -1.75
N TYR A 177 -21.17 16.47 -1.05
CA TYR A 177 -20.78 15.09 -1.30
C TYR A 177 -20.74 14.24 -0.03
N VAL A 178 -21.01 12.95 -0.20
CA VAL A 178 -20.82 11.91 0.81
C VAL A 178 -19.72 10.99 0.30
N VAL A 179 -18.69 10.81 1.11
CA VAL A 179 -17.67 9.79 0.89
C VAL A 179 -18.23 8.46 1.39
N THR A 180 -18.54 7.56 0.46
CA THR A 180 -19.21 6.28 0.79
C THR A 180 -18.39 5.44 1.77
N ALA A 181 -17.06 5.54 1.71
CA ALA A 181 -16.15 4.88 2.63
C ALA A 181 -16.18 5.42 4.07
N TRP A 182 -16.63 6.65 4.30
CA TRP A 182 -16.73 7.21 5.66
C TRP A 182 -18.09 6.97 6.29
N SER A 183 -19.09 6.68 5.46
CA SER A 183 -20.50 6.75 5.84
C SER A 183 -21.36 5.91 4.89
N PRO A 184 -21.20 4.58 4.89
CA PRO A 184 -21.85 3.69 3.91
C PRO A 184 -23.39 3.70 3.98
N GLY A 185 -23.96 4.17 5.09
CA GLY A 185 -25.41 4.31 5.29
C GLY A 185 -25.98 5.71 5.03
N TYR A 186 -25.14 6.71 4.75
CA TYR A 186 -25.64 8.06 4.48
C TYR A 186 -26.04 8.18 3.02
N ALA A 187 -27.34 8.36 2.80
CA ALA A 187 -27.90 8.67 1.48
C ALA A 187 -28.15 10.17 1.34
N PHE A 188 -27.98 10.67 0.12
CA PHE A 188 -28.50 11.95 -0.30
C PHE A 188 -29.84 11.76 -1.06
N PRO A 189 -30.77 12.73 -0.99
CA PRO A 189 -30.75 13.89 -0.10
C PRO A 189 -30.74 13.43 1.37
N ARG A 190 -30.06 14.19 2.25
CA ARG A 190 -29.98 13.83 3.67
C ARG A 190 -31.40 13.74 4.21
N ASN A 191 -31.70 12.67 4.95
CA ASN A 191 -33.02 12.53 5.57
C ASN A 191 -33.28 13.79 6.42
N MET A 192 -34.39 14.49 6.14
CA MET A 192 -34.76 15.71 6.87
C MET A 192 -34.90 15.46 8.38
N GLU A 193 -35.28 14.25 8.79
CA GLU A 193 -35.41 13.86 10.20
C GLU A 193 -34.05 13.68 10.89
N SER A 194 -32.99 13.34 10.15
CA SER A 194 -31.63 13.19 10.68
C SER A 194 -30.72 14.38 10.36
N PHE A 195 -31.21 15.34 9.58
CA PHE A 195 -30.48 16.54 9.22
C PHE A 195 -30.49 17.56 10.35
N ASP A 196 -29.39 17.64 11.08
CA ASP A 196 -29.19 18.64 12.12
C ASP A 196 -28.49 19.88 11.55
N ILE A 197 -29.23 20.98 11.43
CA ILE A 197 -28.71 22.27 10.95
C ILE A 197 -27.60 22.84 11.84
N PHE A 198 -27.56 22.45 13.12
CA PHE A 198 -26.53 22.86 14.06
C PHE A 198 -25.29 21.95 14.03
N ARG A 199 -25.37 20.82 13.31
CA ARG A 199 -24.27 19.87 13.08
C ARG A 199 -24.07 19.61 11.60
N MET A 200 -23.88 20.70 10.84
CA MET A 200 -23.51 20.62 9.44
C MET A 200 -22.13 19.96 9.26
N PRO A 201 -21.95 19.06 8.28
CA PRO A 201 -20.63 18.54 7.98
C PRO A 201 -19.67 19.59 7.45
N ASN A 202 -18.39 19.26 7.62
CA ASN A 202 -17.28 20.11 7.23
C ASN A 202 -17.40 20.50 5.75
N THR A 203 -17.34 21.79 5.46
CA THR A 203 -17.31 22.34 4.09
C THR A 203 -16.05 21.95 3.33
N CYS A 204 -15.05 21.42 4.02
CA CYS A 204 -13.78 20.98 3.46
C CYS A 204 -13.21 19.86 4.32
N ALA A 205 -13.21 18.65 3.80
CA ALA A 205 -12.54 17.49 4.39
C ALA A 205 -11.45 16.97 3.44
N SER A 206 -10.37 16.46 4.00
CA SER A 206 -9.27 15.91 3.21
C SER A 206 -9.52 14.43 2.93
N LEU A 207 -9.78 14.08 1.68
CA LEU A 207 -9.77 12.69 1.22
C LEU A 207 -8.34 12.25 0.94
N ASN A 208 -7.94 11.12 1.52
CA ASN A 208 -6.58 10.58 1.42
C ASN A 208 -6.66 9.13 0.94
N VAL A 209 -6.00 8.84 -0.18
CA VAL A 209 -6.07 7.53 -0.85
C VAL A 209 -4.66 7.03 -1.12
N LEU A 210 -4.39 5.78 -0.77
CA LEU A 210 -3.17 5.07 -1.12
C LEU A 210 -3.52 3.96 -2.12
N LEU A 211 -2.89 3.99 -3.29
CA LEU A 211 -3.12 3.03 -4.37
C LEU A 211 -1.99 1.99 -4.37
N LEU A 212 -2.33 0.72 -4.19
CA LEU A 212 -1.37 -0.38 -4.02
C LEU A 212 -1.67 -1.55 -4.98
N GLU A 213 -0.68 -2.41 -5.16
CA GLU A 213 -0.82 -3.73 -5.78
C GLU A 213 -1.83 -4.58 -5.00
N ASP A 214 -2.76 -5.20 -5.73
CA ASP A 214 -3.57 -6.28 -5.18
C ASP A 214 -2.72 -7.54 -5.09
N VAL A 215 -2.21 -7.81 -3.90
CA VAL A 215 -1.28 -8.92 -3.66
C VAL A 215 -1.97 -10.26 -3.83
N GLY A 216 -3.23 -10.38 -3.44
CA GLY A 216 -3.97 -11.64 -3.33
C GLY A 216 -4.58 -11.82 -1.94
N ASP A 217 -4.83 -13.08 -1.57
CA ASP A 217 -5.55 -13.43 -0.35
C ASP A 217 -4.62 -13.83 0.81
N ARG A 218 -5.22 -13.96 2.00
CA ARG A 218 -4.53 -14.49 3.19
C ARG A 218 -4.15 -15.94 2.99
N ILE A 219 -3.04 -16.35 3.60
CA ILE A 219 -2.53 -17.74 3.48
C ILE A 219 -3.53 -18.71 4.11
N PRO A 220 -4.20 -19.61 3.36
CA PRO A 220 -5.24 -20.45 3.93
C PRO A 220 -4.73 -21.33 5.09
N PRO A 221 -5.35 -21.32 6.29
CA PRO A 221 -4.87 -22.10 7.43
C PRO A 221 -4.80 -23.61 7.17
N ALA A 222 -5.69 -24.13 6.32
CA ALA A 222 -5.74 -25.54 5.95
C ALA A 222 -4.52 -26.03 5.15
N LEU A 223 -3.71 -25.13 4.60
CA LEU A 223 -2.54 -25.46 3.77
C LEU A 223 -1.23 -25.55 4.59
N PHE A 224 -1.30 -25.71 5.90
CA PHE A 224 -0.12 -25.81 6.76
C PHE A 224 0.15 -27.26 7.20
N SER A 225 0.67 -28.09 6.29
CA SER A 225 1.39 -29.30 6.71
C SER A 225 2.61 -28.92 7.56
N LYS A 226 3.21 -29.90 8.27
CA LYS A 226 4.41 -29.66 9.09
C LYS A 226 5.59 -29.17 8.25
N GLU A 227 5.74 -29.68 7.04
CA GLU A 227 6.78 -29.31 6.08
C GLU A 227 6.54 -27.91 5.52
N GLN A 228 5.29 -27.61 5.13
CA GLN A 228 4.90 -26.28 4.65
C GLN A 228 5.05 -25.22 5.74
N LYS A 229 4.87 -25.59 7.01
CA LYS A 229 5.13 -24.70 8.15
C LYS A 229 6.59 -24.29 8.22
N ALA A 230 7.53 -25.24 8.06
CA ALA A 230 8.96 -24.93 8.10
C ALA A 230 9.38 -24.06 6.91
N GLU A 231 8.89 -24.34 5.70
CA GLU A 231 9.13 -23.51 4.51
C GLU A 231 8.56 -22.08 4.69
N THR A 232 7.32 -21.99 5.19
CA THR A 232 6.67 -20.69 5.42
C THR A 232 7.41 -19.91 6.50
N LEU A 233 7.80 -20.55 7.61
CA LEU A 233 8.59 -19.93 8.65
C LEU A 233 9.89 -19.33 8.10
N HIS A 234 10.63 -20.14 7.34
CA HIS A 234 11.88 -19.68 6.74
C HIS A 234 11.65 -18.49 5.80
N THR A 235 10.60 -18.56 4.98
CA THR A 235 10.24 -17.47 4.07
C THR A 235 9.89 -16.19 4.82
N LEU A 236 9.11 -16.28 5.90
CA LEU A 236 8.75 -15.13 6.74
C LEU A 236 9.97 -14.51 7.43
N GLN A 237 10.90 -15.34 7.90
CA GLN A 237 12.18 -14.89 8.45
C GLN A 237 12.99 -14.14 7.40
N ASN A 238 13.10 -14.67 6.18
CA ASN A 238 13.82 -14.01 5.09
C ASN A 238 13.15 -12.69 4.69
N LEU A 239 11.82 -12.64 4.59
CA LEU A 239 11.06 -11.41 4.31
C LEU A 239 11.32 -10.33 5.38
N ASN A 240 11.27 -10.70 6.66
CA ASN A 240 11.59 -9.77 7.74
C ASN A 240 13.06 -9.35 7.73
N ASP A 241 13.98 -10.25 7.40
CA ASP A 241 15.41 -9.98 7.29
C ASP A 241 15.73 -8.99 6.17
N GLU A 242 14.90 -8.87 5.13
CA GLU A 242 14.98 -7.82 4.11
C GLU A 242 14.62 -6.44 4.71
N LEU A 243 13.59 -6.36 5.56
CA LEU A 243 13.24 -5.12 6.27
C LEU A 243 14.32 -4.72 7.27
N CYS A 244 14.78 -5.67 8.09
CA CYS A 244 15.80 -5.43 9.12
C CYS A 244 17.14 -4.98 8.51
N TYR A 245 17.49 -5.50 7.33
CA TYR A 245 18.68 -5.08 6.59
C TYR A 245 18.67 -3.60 6.20
N LEU A 246 17.48 -3.01 6.02
CA LEU A 246 17.30 -1.59 5.77
C LEU A 246 17.11 -0.77 7.05
N GLY A 247 17.29 -1.36 8.24
CA GLY A 247 17.05 -0.72 9.52
C GLY A 247 15.56 -0.43 9.75
N ILE A 248 14.67 -1.25 9.19
CA ILE A 248 13.22 -1.08 9.29
C ILE A 248 12.63 -2.14 10.21
N ARG A 249 11.75 -1.71 11.11
CA ARG A 249 10.93 -2.60 11.95
C ARG A 249 9.45 -2.37 11.66
N HIS A 250 8.71 -3.46 11.42
CA HIS A 250 7.29 -3.40 11.05
C HIS A 250 6.35 -3.01 12.22
N HIS A 251 6.68 -3.41 13.44
CA HIS A 251 5.91 -3.23 14.69
C HIS A 251 4.52 -3.89 14.76
N ASP A 252 3.90 -4.26 13.64
CA ASP A 252 2.65 -5.03 13.60
C ASP A 252 2.78 -6.25 12.66
N LEU A 253 3.88 -7.01 12.76
CA LEU A 253 4.08 -8.17 11.89
C LEU A 253 3.26 -9.35 12.43
N ARG A 254 2.06 -9.52 11.89
CA ARG A 254 1.09 -10.56 12.28
C ARG A 254 0.54 -11.30 11.06
N TYR A 255 -0.14 -12.43 11.29
CA TYR A 255 -0.64 -13.30 10.22
C TYR A 255 -1.57 -12.55 9.23
N SER A 256 -2.41 -11.64 9.72
CA SER A 256 -3.30 -10.84 8.87
C SER A 256 -2.57 -9.85 7.96
N ASN A 257 -1.32 -9.52 8.29
CA ASN A 257 -0.48 -8.57 7.57
C ASN A 257 0.54 -9.27 6.66
N VAL A 258 0.31 -10.55 6.35
CA VAL A 258 1.04 -11.31 5.34
C VAL A 258 0.05 -11.90 4.34
N LEU A 259 0.20 -11.52 3.08
CA LEU A 259 -0.63 -12.02 1.99
C LEU A 259 0.17 -12.91 1.06
N GLN A 260 -0.49 -13.92 0.49
CA GLN A 260 0.08 -14.76 -0.55
C GLN A 260 -0.14 -14.09 -1.92
N THR A 261 0.90 -14.09 -2.74
CA THR A 261 0.83 -13.52 -4.08
C THR A 261 0.91 -14.57 -5.18
N ALA A 262 0.06 -14.39 -6.19
CA ALA A 262 0.18 -15.10 -7.46
C ALA A 262 1.27 -14.48 -8.35
N ILE A 263 1.61 -13.21 -8.14
CA ILE A 263 2.55 -12.47 -8.97
C ILE A 263 3.97 -12.67 -8.44
N ARG A 264 4.79 -13.37 -9.25
CA ARG A 264 6.21 -13.57 -8.96
C ARG A 264 7.03 -12.49 -9.63
N ARG A 265 7.34 -11.43 -8.88
CA ARG A 265 8.36 -10.45 -9.27
C ARG A 265 9.74 -10.94 -8.88
N GLY A 266 10.77 -10.33 -9.44
CA GLY A 266 12.16 -10.82 -9.42
C GLY A 266 12.75 -11.11 -8.05
N PRO A 267 14.01 -11.56 -8.02
CA PRO A 267 14.66 -11.95 -6.78
C PRO A 267 14.80 -10.74 -5.84
N SER A 268 14.62 -10.99 -4.54
CA SER A 268 14.76 -9.99 -3.50
C SER A 268 16.18 -9.41 -3.45
N PRO A 269 16.38 -8.17 -2.95
CA PRO A 269 17.69 -7.55 -2.96
C PRO A 269 18.76 -8.28 -2.14
N LYS A 270 18.43 -8.78 -0.94
CA LYS A 270 19.41 -9.43 -0.05
C LYS A 270 19.54 -10.93 -0.32
N HIS A 271 18.44 -11.68 -0.23
CA HIS A 271 18.48 -13.14 -0.31
C HIS A 271 18.52 -13.68 -1.74
N LYS A 272 18.20 -12.85 -2.74
CA LYS A 272 18.08 -13.26 -4.15
C LYS A 272 16.99 -14.31 -4.40
N GLU A 273 15.98 -14.34 -3.54
CA GLU A 273 14.89 -15.31 -3.61
C GLU A 273 13.61 -14.67 -4.16
N ILE A 274 12.78 -15.47 -4.82
CA ILE A 274 11.45 -15.06 -5.27
C ILE A 274 10.43 -15.52 -4.23
N TYR A 275 9.88 -14.56 -3.48
CA TYR A 275 8.93 -14.87 -2.42
C TYR A 275 7.50 -15.05 -2.92
N LYS A 276 6.80 -16.01 -2.32
CA LYS A 276 5.36 -16.26 -2.52
C LYS A 276 4.47 -15.37 -1.65
N TYR A 277 5.04 -14.61 -0.71
CA TYR A 277 4.31 -13.76 0.22
C TYR A 277 4.78 -12.32 0.15
N ARG A 278 3.91 -11.40 0.60
CA ARG A 278 4.25 -9.99 0.83
C ARG A 278 3.80 -9.56 2.22
N ILE A 279 4.61 -8.71 2.85
CA ILE A 279 4.26 -8.01 4.09
C ILE A 279 3.45 -6.76 3.70
N ILE A 280 2.29 -6.57 4.31
CA ILE A 280 1.40 -5.41 4.09
C ILE A 280 1.25 -4.58 5.36
N ASP A 281 0.54 -3.46 5.24
CA ASP A 281 0.14 -2.58 6.36
C ASP A 281 1.32 -1.92 7.09
N LEU A 282 1.99 -1.02 6.38
CA LEU A 282 3.22 -0.38 6.85
C LEU A 282 2.96 0.84 7.76
N GLU A 283 1.74 1.00 8.28
CA GLU A 283 1.33 2.19 9.06
C GLU A 283 2.14 2.35 10.35
N ASN A 284 2.45 1.25 11.02
CA ASN A 284 3.20 1.22 12.28
C ASN A 284 4.71 0.97 12.06
N THR A 285 5.13 0.89 10.79
CA THR A 285 6.54 0.64 10.46
C THR A 285 7.40 1.87 10.77
N ALA A 286 8.58 1.62 11.33
CA ALA A 286 9.54 2.66 11.71
C ALA A 286 10.96 2.34 11.22
N VAL A 287 11.69 3.40 10.87
CA VAL A 287 13.16 3.36 10.76
C VAL A 287 13.72 3.33 12.18
N THR A 288 14.66 2.44 12.42
CA THR A 288 15.24 2.19 13.75
C THR A 288 16.76 2.23 13.66
N GLY A 289 17.39 2.87 14.66
CA GLY A 289 18.85 2.92 14.82
C GLY A 289 19.47 1.67 15.44
N ARG A 290 18.68 0.61 15.64
CA ARG A 290 19.11 -0.63 16.30
C ARG A 290 19.93 -1.50 15.36
N ARG A 291 20.84 -2.28 15.93
CA ARG A 291 21.64 -3.24 15.17
C ARG A 291 20.73 -4.30 14.55
N GLU A 292 21.09 -4.72 13.33
CA GLU A 292 20.34 -5.73 12.57
C GLU A 292 20.08 -7.00 13.40
N GLU A 293 21.06 -7.49 14.16
CA GLU A 293 20.91 -8.70 14.99
C GLU A 293 19.84 -8.55 16.09
N GLU A 294 19.74 -7.36 16.71
CA GLU A 294 18.71 -7.08 17.71
C GLU A 294 17.32 -7.07 17.08
N LEU A 295 17.20 -6.51 15.87
CA LEU A 295 15.94 -6.50 15.13
C LEU A 295 15.51 -7.91 14.73
N ARG A 296 16.44 -8.75 14.27
CA ARG A 296 16.19 -10.15 13.95
C ARG A 296 15.70 -10.92 15.18
N GLN A 297 16.32 -10.70 16.34
CA GLN A 297 15.91 -11.40 17.55
C GLN A 297 14.49 -11.01 18.02
N LEU A 298 14.12 -9.73 17.90
CA LEU A 298 12.75 -9.28 18.19
C LEU A 298 11.73 -9.88 17.22
N ALA A 299 12.05 -9.85 15.92
CA ALA A 299 11.16 -10.35 14.89
C ALA A 299 10.96 -11.87 14.94
N ARG A 300 11.95 -12.65 15.41
CA ARG A 300 11.78 -14.10 15.62
C ARG A 300 10.61 -14.40 16.55
N ASN A 301 10.41 -13.59 17.59
CA ASN A 301 9.29 -13.77 18.52
C ASN A 301 7.95 -13.49 17.83
N GLU A 302 7.86 -12.39 17.07
CA GLU A 302 6.67 -11.98 16.31
C GLU A 302 6.31 -13.06 15.24
N ILE A 303 7.30 -13.59 14.53
CA ILE A 303 7.08 -14.65 13.52
C ILE A 303 6.61 -15.96 14.16
N ASN A 304 7.12 -16.31 15.34
CA ASN A 304 6.64 -17.50 16.05
C ASN A 304 5.16 -17.35 16.47
N GLU A 305 4.73 -16.14 16.84
CA GLU A 305 3.33 -15.83 17.16
C GLU A 305 2.42 -15.97 15.92
N ILE A 306 2.89 -15.51 14.75
CA ILE A 306 2.21 -15.70 13.46
C ILE A 306 1.90 -17.18 13.22
N LEU A 307 2.91 -18.04 13.41
CA LEU A 307 2.75 -19.48 13.21
C LEU A 307 1.83 -20.12 14.24
N GLY A 308 1.89 -19.68 15.50
CA GLY A 308 0.96 -20.13 16.54
C GLY A 308 -0.49 -19.80 16.15
N THR A 309 -0.74 -18.59 15.66
CA THR A 309 -2.06 -18.13 15.20
C THR A 309 -2.57 -18.94 14.02
N ILE A 310 -1.69 -19.22 13.04
CA ILE A 310 -2.03 -20.06 11.88
C ILE A 310 -2.46 -21.46 12.35
N GLN A 311 -1.70 -22.04 13.28
CA GLN A 311 -1.99 -23.38 13.77
C GLN A 311 -3.30 -23.44 14.55
N ALA A 312 -3.57 -22.47 15.43
CA ALA A 312 -4.84 -22.39 16.15
C ALA A 312 -6.02 -22.40 15.17
N LYS A 313 -5.97 -21.54 14.14
CA LYS A 313 -7.01 -21.45 13.11
C LYS A 313 -7.14 -22.72 12.28
N ALA A 314 -6.04 -23.41 11.98
CA ALA A 314 -6.06 -24.66 11.22
C ALA A 314 -6.78 -25.79 11.97
N HIS A 315 -6.80 -25.75 13.30
CA HIS A 315 -7.48 -26.73 14.15
C HIS A 315 -8.88 -26.28 14.58
N GLY A 316 -9.40 -25.18 14.04
CA GLY A 316 -10.73 -24.66 14.34
C GLY A 316 -10.85 -23.94 15.69
N TYR A 317 -9.72 -23.50 16.27
CA TYR A 317 -9.69 -22.60 17.42
C TYR A 317 -9.67 -21.12 16.99
#